data_AF-A0A379ISN6-F1
#
_entry.id   AF-A0A379ISN6-F1
#
_cell.length_a   1.000
_cell.length_b   1.000
_cell.length_c   1.000
_cell.angle_alpha   90.00
_cell.angle_beta   90.00
_cell.angle_gamma   90.00
#
_symmetry.space_group_name_H-M   'P 1'
#
loop_
_entity.id
_entity.type
_entity.pdbx_description
1 polymer ?
#
loop_
_entity_poly.entity_id
_entity_poly.type
_entity_poly.pdbx_seq_one_letter_code
_entity_poly.pdbx_strand_id
1 'polypeptide(L)'
;MEIRDALNLINRIENLPEIYNKIEMVVCAVMHSYFDEMLEVEKKESAVMEREDYDSDELNLFLDQKKSIHDKYWSNQSIYYRPCSSSSEPRHVWAYLCDIEVLQNGDDDNSLFIFKANYKKSESSTKTIKAFILKISGSSLKIEHEFFG
;
A
#
# COMPACT_ATOMS: atom_id res chain seq x y z
N MET A 1 38.87 -2.86 10.71
CA MET A 1 37.95 -1.78 10.32
C MET A 1 38.80 -0.74 9.63
N GLU A 2 38.74 -0.69 8.31
CA GLU A 2 39.60 0.15 7.48
C GLU A 2 39.09 1.59 7.51
N ILE A 3 39.97 2.59 7.33
CA ILE A 3 39.61 4.02 7.31
C ILE A 3 38.47 4.32 6.32
N ARG A 4 38.36 3.54 5.23
CA ARG A 4 37.25 3.60 4.26
C ARG A 4 35.90 3.23 4.85
N ASP A 5 35.82 2.21 5.71
CA ASP A 5 34.56 1.79 6.34
C ASP A 5 34.05 2.87 7.28
N ALA A 6 34.97 3.51 8.03
CA ALA A 6 34.65 4.61 8.94
C ALA A 6 34.16 5.87 8.18
N LEU A 7 34.79 6.21 7.04
CA LEU A 7 34.36 7.32 6.20
C LEU A 7 32.98 7.06 5.57
N ASN A 8 32.71 5.83 5.13
CA ASN A 8 31.38 5.45 4.65
C ASN A 8 30.32 5.55 5.74
N LEU A 9 30.67 5.19 6.98
CA LEU A 9 29.77 5.28 8.13
C LEU A 9 29.43 6.73 8.48
N ILE A 10 30.44 7.62 8.51
CA ILE A 10 30.26 9.06 8.76
C ILE A 10 29.38 9.68 7.67
N ASN A 11 29.67 9.39 6.41
CA ASN A 11 28.87 9.91 5.29
C ASN A 11 27.42 9.38 5.32
N ARG A 12 27.19 8.13 5.76
CA ARG A 12 25.82 7.64 6.00
C ARG A 12 25.14 8.45 7.11
N ILE A 13 25.81 8.67 8.23
CA ILE A 13 25.23 9.40 9.37
C ILE A 13 24.83 10.82 8.96
N GLU A 14 25.68 11.51 8.21
CA GLU A 14 25.41 12.87 7.73
C GLU A 14 24.21 12.93 6.77
N ASN A 15 24.03 11.90 5.94
CA ASN A 15 22.96 11.84 4.94
C ASN A 15 21.70 11.09 5.41
N LEU A 16 21.68 10.56 6.64
CA LEU A 16 20.54 9.79 7.18
C LEU A 16 19.19 10.50 6.97
N PRO A 17 19.01 11.81 7.29
CA PRO A 17 17.73 12.49 7.12
C PRO A 17 17.25 12.52 5.66
N GLU A 18 18.16 12.74 4.71
CA GLU A 18 17.82 12.75 3.28
C GLU A 18 17.48 11.35 2.77
N ILE A 19 18.18 10.32 3.27
CA ILE A 19 17.90 8.92 2.95
C ILE A 19 16.50 8.54 3.44
N TYR A 20 16.17 8.88 4.70
CA TYR A 20 14.83 8.64 5.24
C TYR A 20 13.75 9.32 4.40
N ASN A 21 13.89 10.61 4.11
CA ASN A 21 12.91 11.33 3.29
C ASN A 21 12.71 10.67 1.90
N LYS A 22 13.79 10.28 1.22
CA LYS A 22 13.70 9.57 -0.07
C LYS A 22 12.96 8.24 0.05
N ILE A 23 13.20 7.48 1.12
CA ILE A 23 12.51 6.21 1.40
C ILE A 23 11.02 6.46 1.63
N GLU A 24 10.67 7.42 2.48
CA GLU A 24 9.27 7.79 2.75
C GLU A 24 8.55 8.17 1.47
N MET A 25 9.17 8.99 0.61
CA MET A 25 8.61 9.37 -0.70
C MET A 25 8.35 8.16 -1.59
N VAL A 26 9.30 7.21 -1.66
CA VAL A 26 9.16 6.01 -2.51
C VAL A 26 8.05 5.09 -1.97
N VAL A 27 8.03 4.85 -0.66
CA VAL A 27 6.98 4.02 -0.03
C VAL A 27 5.60 4.64 -0.24
N CYS A 28 5.46 5.94 0.01
CA CYS A 28 4.21 6.66 -0.20
C CYS A 28 3.78 6.66 -1.67
N ALA A 29 4.70 6.82 -2.62
CA ALA A 29 4.38 6.79 -4.06
C ALA A 29 3.82 5.42 -4.50
N VAL A 30 4.42 4.32 -4.01
CA VAL A 30 3.93 2.96 -4.29
C VAL A 30 2.56 2.74 -3.68
N MET A 31 2.37 3.11 -2.41
CA MET A 31 1.08 2.96 -1.73
C MET A 31 -0.02 3.83 -2.37
N HIS A 32 0.30 5.06 -2.76
CA HIS A 32 -0.63 5.94 -3.46
C HIS A 32 -1.07 5.35 -4.80
N SER A 33 -0.12 4.83 -5.59
CA SER A 33 -0.41 4.21 -6.88
C SER A 33 -1.28 2.96 -6.74
N TYR A 34 -1.01 2.13 -5.72
CA TYR A 34 -1.86 0.99 -5.38
C TYR A 34 -3.28 1.42 -5.02
N PHE A 35 -3.41 2.45 -4.16
CA PHE A 35 -4.72 2.97 -3.74
C PHE A 35 -5.50 3.56 -4.92
N ASP A 36 -4.85 4.35 -5.77
CA ASP A 36 -5.48 4.97 -6.94
C ASP A 36 -6.00 3.92 -7.93
N GLU A 37 -5.17 2.95 -8.30
CA GLU A 37 -5.58 1.89 -9.24
C GLU A 37 -6.72 1.05 -8.68
N MET A 38 -6.68 0.68 -7.39
CA MET A 38 -7.79 -0.01 -6.74
C MET A 38 -9.06 0.84 -6.73
N LEU A 39 -8.94 2.12 -6.37
CA LEU A 39 -10.06 3.04 -6.27
C LEU A 39 -10.77 3.25 -7.62
N GLU A 40 -10.02 3.31 -8.72
CA GLU A 40 -10.61 3.40 -10.05
C GLU A 40 -11.53 2.22 -10.37
N VAL A 41 -11.11 1.00 -9.99
CA VAL A 41 -11.92 -0.21 -10.18
C VAL A 41 -13.12 -0.21 -9.24
N GLU A 42 -12.91 0.13 -7.95
CA GLU A 42 -13.98 0.20 -6.96
C GLU A 42 -15.07 1.22 -7.33
N LYS A 43 -14.71 2.37 -7.90
CA LYS A 43 -15.68 3.37 -8.38
C LYS A 43 -16.55 2.84 -9.53
N LYS A 44 -15.93 2.12 -10.48
CA LYS A 44 -16.67 1.51 -11.59
C LYS A 44 -17.59 0.39 -11.10
N GLU A 45 -17.10 -0.44 -10.18
CA GLU A 45 -17.88 -1.50 -9.53
C GLU A 45 -19.09 -0.91 -8.79
N SER A 46 -18.85 0.11 -7.96
CA SER A 46 -19.90 0.84 -7.23
C SER A 46 -20.98 1.41 -8.16
N ALA A 47 -20.58 2.07 -9.26
CA ALA A 47 -21.52 2.62 -10.24
C ALA A 47 -22.36 1.53 -10.95
N VAL A 48 -21.83 0.33 -11.15
CA VAL A 48 -22.62 -0.80 -11.67
C VAL A 48 -23.61 -1.30 -10.63
N MET A 49 -23.19 -1.42 -9.37
CA MET A 49 -24.06 -1.87 -8.27
C MET A 49 -25.17 -0.89 -7.90
N GLU A 50 -25.05 0.39 -8.29
CA GLU A 50 -26.10 1.41 -8.13
C GLU A 50 -27.25 1.27 -9.14
N ARG A 51 -27.09 0.51 -10.22
CA ARG A 51 -28.17 0.27 -11.19
C ARG A 51 -29.22 -0.66 -10.58
N GLU A 52 -30.50 -0.43 -10.85
CA GLU A 52 -31.58 -1.27 -10.31
C GLU A 52 -31.61 -2.69 -10.89
N ASP A 53 -30.99 -2.91 -12.05
CA ASP A 53 -31.09 -4.11 -12.88
C ASP A 53 -29.74 -4.76 -13.23
N TYR A 54 -28.68 -4.52 -12.45
CA TYR A 54 -27.37 -5.12 -12.72
C TYR A 54 -27.36 -6.62 -12.50
N ASP A 55 -26.62 -7.34 -13.34
CA ASP A 55 -26.32 -8.75 -13.15
C ASP A 55 -25.06 -8.90 -12.29
N SER A 56 -25.11 -9.78 -11.29
CA SER A 56 -23.95 -10.17 -10.50
C SER A 56 -22.76 -10.63 -11.34
N ASP A 57 -22.99 -11.21 -12.52
CA ASP A 57 -21.91 -11.65 -13.41
C ASP A 57 -21.09 -10.49 -13.98
N GLU A 58 -21.66 -9.28 -14.06
CA GLU A 58 -20.94 -8.07 -14.46
C GLU A 58 -19.83 -7.71 -13.46
N LEU A 59 -19.95 -8.17 -12.21
CA LEU A 59 -18.98 -7.88 -11.15
C LEU A 59 -17.70 -8.73 -11.28
N ASN A 60 -17.75 -9.86 -11.98
CA ASN A 60 -16.60 -10.75 -12.16
C ASN A 60 -15.43 -10.04 -12.85
N LEU A 61 -15.73 -9.14 -13.80
CA LEU A 61 -14.71 -8.33 -14.47
C LEU A 61 -13.91 -7.46 -13.48
N PHE A 62 -14.59 -6.85 -12.51
CA PHE A 62 -13.94 -6.00 -11.50
C PHE A 62 -13.10 -6.83 -10.53
N LEU A 63 -13.57 -8.03 -10.17
CA LEU A 63 -12.77 -8.97 -9.38
C LEU A 63 -11.47 -9.34 -10.10
N ASP A 64 -11.52 -9.61 -11.40
CA ASP A 64 -10.32 -9.96 -12.17
C ASP A 64 -9.37 -8.76 -12.34
N GLN A 65 -9.89 -7.55 -12.52
CA GLN A 65 -9.08 -6.33 -12.49
C GLN A 65 -8.39 -6.12 -11.13
N LYS A 66 -9.12 -6.26 -10.02
CA LYS A 66 -8.55 -6.17 -8.67
C LYS A 66 -7.48 -7.23 -8.43
N LYS A 67 -7.69 -8.47 -8.90
CA LYS A 67 -6.66 -9.53 -8.85
C LYS A 67 -5.41 -9.14 -9.65
N SER A 68 -5.57 -8.58 -10.84
CA SER A 68 -4.43 -8.11 -11.64
C SER A 68 -3.65 -7.00 -10.94
N ILE A 69 -4.33 -6.06 -10.27
CA ILE A 69 -3.69 -5.01 -9.47
C ILE A 69 -2.98 -5.64 -8.26
N HIS A 70 -3.62 -6.59 -7.58
CA HIS A 70 -3.00 -7.34 -6.49
C HIS A 70 -1.70 -8.02 -6.95
N ASP A 71 -1.72 -8.75 -8.08
CA ASP A 71 -0.55 -9.46 -8.60
C ASP A 71 0.62 -8.51 -8.96
N LYS A 72 0.30 -7.26 -9.34
CA LYS A 72 1.28 -6.19 -9.59
C LYS A 72 1.95 -5.70 -8.29
N TYR A 73 1.16 -5.34 -7.29
CA TYR A 73 1.64 -4.63 -6.09
C TYR A 73 2.02 -5.54 -4.92
N TRP A 74 1.49 -6.76 -4.86
CA TRP A 74 1.74 -7.70 -3.77
C TRP A 74 2.83 -8.70 -4.13
N SER A 75 3.70 -8.98 -3.16
CA SER A 75 4.70 -10.05 -3.22
C SER A 75 4.21 -11.31 -2.55
N ASN A 76 3.33 -11.19 -1.55
CA ASN A 76 2.66 -12.32 -0.92
C ASN A 76 1.42 -12.72 -1.74
N GLN A 77 1.46 -13.93 -2.31
CA GLN A 77 0.39 -14.47 -3.17
C GLN A 77 -0.56 -15.41 -2.42
N SER A 78 -0.59 -15.34 -1.08
CA SER A 78 -1.55 -16.09 -0.28
C SER A 78 -2.99 -15.75 -0.68
N ILE A 79 -3.85 -16.78 -0.76
CA ILE A 79 -5.29 -16.62 -1.06
C ILE A 79 -6.00 -15.67 -0.10
N TYR A 80 -5.44 -15.47 1.10
CA TYR A 80 -6.00 -14.62 2.13
C TYR A 80 -6.01 -13.13 1.75
N TYR A 81 -5.00 -12.65 1.00
CA TYR A 81 -4.93 -11.26 0.54
C TYR A 81 -5.60 -11.03 -0.81
N ARG A 82 -5.92 -12.11 -1.52
CA ARG A 82 -6.42 -12.01 -2.88
C ARG A 82 -7.83 -11.44 -2.89
N PRO A 83 -8.12 -10.40 -3.69
CA PRO A 83 -9.48 -9.87 -3.82
C PRO A 83 -10.47 -10.95 -4.23
N CYS A 84 -11.52 -11.12 -3.43
CA CYS A 84 -12.50 -12.20 -3.59
C CYS A 84 -13.97 -11.75 -3.46
N SER A 85 -14.20 -10.45 -3.25
CA SER A 85 -15.54 -9.91 -3.04
C SER A 85 -15.71 -8.55 -3.71
N SER A 86 -16.94 -8.27 -4.14
CA SER A 86 -17.36 -6.96 -4.64
C SER A 86 -18.02 -6.13 -3.55
N SER A 87 -17.97 -4.80 -3.70
CA SER A 87 -18.50 -3.86 -2.73
C SER A 87 -19.01 -2.61 -3.44
N SER A 88 -20.19 -2.12 -3.06
CA SER A 88 -20.66 -0.81 -3.52
C SER A 88 -19.92 0.35 -2.84
N GLU A 89 -19.15 0.08 -1.80
CA GLU A 89 -18.36 1.07 -1.07
C GLU A 89 -16.86 0.94 -1.40
N PRO A 90 -16.26 1.96 -2.04
CA PRO A 90 -14.81 2.03 -2.23
C PRO A 90 -14.06 2.13 -0.90
N ARG A 91 -12.94 1.40 -0.79
CA ARG A 91 -12.10 1.31 0.42
C ARG A 91 -10.74 1.95 0.23
N HIS A 92 -10.25 2.06 -0.99
CA HIS A 92 -8.90 2.54 -1.30
C HIS A 92 -8.86 4.06 -1.56
N VAL A 93 -9.59 4.85 -0.77
CA VAL A 93 -9.63 6.31 -0.93
C VAL A 93 -8.44 6.95 -0.21
N TRP A 94 -7.39 7.29 -0.95
CA TRP A 94 -6.18 7.90 -0.39
C TRP A 94 -6.46 9.17 0.42
N ALA A 95 -7.40 10.01 -0.04
CA ALA A 95 -7.78 11.25 0.64
C ALA A 95 -8.36 11.06 2.06
N TYR A 96 -8.71 9.82 2.44
CA TYR A 96 -9.16 9.49 3.80
C TYR A 96 -8.01 9.04 4.71
N LEU A 97 -6.79 8.90 4.18
CA LEU A 97 -5.61 8.61 4.98
C LEU A 97 -5.03 9.90 5.57
N CYS A 98 -4.74 9.88 6.86
CA CYS A 98 -4.04 10.96 7.57
C CYS A 98 -2.99 10.38 8.53
N ASP A 99 -2.12 11.25 9.05
CA ASP A 99 -1.05 10.87 9.97
C ASP A 99 -0.19 9.71 9.43
N ILE A 100 0.20 9.82 8.15
CA ILE A 100 1.01 8.80 7.48
C ILE A 100 2.40 8.76 8.11
N GLU A 101 2.83 7.56 8.47
CA GLU A 101 4.13 7.25 9.07
C GLU A 101 4.76 6.10 8.29
N VAL A 102 6.05 6.23 7.97
CA VAL A 102 6.84 5.17 7.34
C VAL A 102 8.01 4.83 8.24
N LEU A 103 8.13 3.55 8.59
CA LEU A 103 9.20 3.02 9.45
C LEU A 103 10.05 2.03 8.66
N GLN A 104 11.34 1.96 8.97
CA GLN A 104 12.27 0.98 8.40
C GLN A 104 12.89 0.14 9.53
N ASN A 105 13.13 -1.14 9.28
CA ASN A 105 13.74 -2.06 10.24
C ASN A 105 15.25 -1.84 10.48
N GLY A 106 15.91 -0.97 9.70
CA GLY A 106 17.34 -0.68 9.82
C GLY A 106 18.26 -1.81 9.34
N ASP A 107 17.72 -2.84 8.68
CA ASP A 107 18.47 -3.93 8.07
C ASP A 107 18.71 -3.62 6.59
N ASP A 108 19.98 -3.43 6.21
CA ASP A 108 20.36 -3.10 4.84
C ASP A 108 20.28 -4.32 3.91
N ASP A 109 20.48 -5.53 4.44
CA ASP A 109 20.50 -6.77 3.65
C ASP A 109 19.07 -7.29 3.41
N ASN A 110 18.17 -7.01 4.34
CA ASN A 110 16.75 -7.35 4.25
C ASN A 110 15.85 -6.19 4.69
N SER A 111 15.89 -5.10 3.91
CA SER A 111 15.09 -3.91 4.19
C SER A 111 13.59 -4.18 4.12
N LEU A 112 12.93 -3.92 5.24
CA LEU A 112 11.48 -3.93 5.39
C LEU A 112 11.00 -2.53 5.75
N PHE A 113 9.87 -2.15 5.17
CA PHE A 113 9.23 -0.87 5.40
C PHE A 113 7.82 -1.11 5.95
N ILE A 114 7.43 -0.33 6.95
CA ILE A 114 6.06 -0.31 7.45
C ILE A 114 5.46 1.01 7.01
N PHE A 115 4.41 0.95 6.19
CA PHE A 115 3.54 2.09 5.96
C PHE A 115 2.39 2.02 6.95
N LYS A 116 2.10 3.11 7.65
CA LYS A 116 1.00 3.20 8.62
C LYS A 116 0.27 4.52 8.43
N ALA A 117 -1.05 4.47 8.48
CA ALA A 117 -1.90 5.65 8.37
C ALA A 117 -3.18 5.47 9.17
N ASN A 118 -3.74 6.58 9.66
CA ASN A 118 -5.10 6.61 10.17
C ASN A 118 -6.07 6.78 9.00
N TYR A 119 -7.13 5.99 8.98
CA TYR A 119 -8.22 6.12 8.02
C TYR A 119 -9.39 6.85 8.67
N LYS A 120 -9.79 7.98 8.09
CA LYS A 120 -10.86 8.84 8.58
C LYS A 120 -11.77 9.27 7.43
N LYS A 121 -12.90 8.58 7.29
CA LYS A 121 -14.00 9.02 6.41
C LYS A 121 -14.64 10.27 7.01
N SER A 122 -14.88 11.31 6.20
CA SER A 122 -15.37 12.63 6.66
C SER A 122 -16.65 12.58 7.50
N GLU A 123 -17.49 11.57 7.28
CA GLU A 123 -18.80 11.39 7.93
C GLU A 123 -18.75 10.41 9.11
N SER A 124 -17.60 9.81 9.40
CA SER A 124 -17.43 8.83 10.48
C SER A 124 -16.55 9.36 11.60
N SER A 125 -17.00 9.15 12.84
CA SER A 125 -16.17 9.36 14.03
C SER A 125 -15.20 8.20 14.29
N THR A 126 -15.38 7.07 13.60
CA THR A 126 -14.54 5.89 13.74
C THR A 126 -13.22 6.09 12.99
N LYS A 127 -12.11 6.01 13.73
CA LYS A 127 -10.76 5.94 13.16
C LYS A 127 -10.34 4.49 13.12
N THR A 128 -9.98 4.01 11.94
CA THR A 128 -9.32 2.71 11.78
C THR A 128 -7.87 2.93 11.39
N ILE A 129 -7.00 1.98 11.72
CA ILE A 129 -5.59 2.04 11.32
C ILE A 129 -5.42 1.19 10.08
N LYS A 130 -4.76 1.74 9.06
CA LYS A 130 -4.29 1.02 7.88
C LYS A 130 -2.79 0.90 7.99
N ALA A 131 -2.28 -0.33 8.07
CA ALA A 131 -0.85 -0.56 8.11
C ALA A 131 -0.46 -1.70 7.17
N PHE A 132 0.66 -1.53 6.49
CA PHE A 132 1.19 -2.46 5.51
C PHE A 132 2.67 -2.70 5.77
N ILE A 133 3.13 -3.94 5.61
CA ILE A 133 4.55 -4.24 5.44
C ILE A 133 4.84 -4.25 3.94
N LEU A 134 5.90 -3.56 3.55
CA LEU A 134 6.46 -3.59 2.21
C LEU A 134 7.88 -4.15 2.26
N LYS A 135 8.25 -4.91 1.23
CA LYS A 135 9.59 -5.46 1.05
C LYS A 135 10.07 -5.26 -0.37
N ILE A 136 11.38 -5.24 -0.55
CA ILE A 136 11.97 -5.24 -1.89
C ILE A 136 11.86 -6.66 -2.45
N SER A 137 11.27 -6.80 -3.63
CA SER A 137 11.16 -8.05 -4.37
C SER A 137 11.67 -7.82 -5.79
N GLY A 138 12.86 -8.35 -6.08
CA GLY A 138 13.59 -8.00 -7.29
C GLY A 138 13.98 -6.53 -7.28
N SER A 139 13.55 -5.78 -8.31
CA SER A 139 13.79 -4.34 -8.44
C SER A 139 12.62 -3.46 -7.99
N SER A 140 11.60 -4.04 -7.34
CA SER A 140 10.37 -3.33 -6.99
C SER A 140 10.02 -3.47 -5.53
N LEU A 141 9.54 -2.38 -4.93
CA LEU A 141 8.94 -2.40 -3.60
C LEU A 141 7.51 -2.96 -3.72
N LYS A 142 7.19 -3.98 -2.93
CA LYS A 142 5.91 -4.68 -2.99
C LYS A 142 5.32 -4.88 -1.59
N ILE A 143 3.99 -4.94 -1.52
CA ILE A 143 3.26 -5.22 -0.29
C ILE A 143 3.44 -6.70 0.06
N GLU A 144 3.75 -6.97 1.32
CA GLU A 144 3.91 -8.32 1.87
C GLU A 144 2.75 -8.69 2.81
N HIS A 145 2.23 -7.70 3.53
CA HIS A 145 1.22 -7.90 4.57
C HIS A 145 0.39 -6.63 4.74
N GLU A 146 -0.91 -6.79 4.95
CA GLU A 146 -1.78 -5.77 5.54
C GLU A 146 -2.11 -6.21 6.97
N PHE A 147 -1.96 -5.29 7.93
CA PHE A 147 -2.43 -5.48 9.29
C PHE A 147 -3.90 -5.08 9.40
N PHE A 148 -4.70 -5.95 10.02
CA PHE A 148 -6.09 -5.69 10.33
C PHE A 148 -6.19 -5.15 11.77
N GLY A 149 -6.83 -3.99 11.93
CA GLY A 149 -7.10 -3.34 13.21
C GLY A 149 -8.52 -2.83 13.28
#